data_AF-A0A024TN63-F1
#
_entry.id   AF-A0A024TN63-F1
#
_cell.length_a   1.000
_cell.length_b   1.000
_cell.length_c   1.000
_cell.angle_alpha   90.00
_cell.angle_beta   90.00
_cell.angle_gamma   90.00
#
_symmetry.space_group_name_H-M   'P 1'
#
loop_
_entity.id
_entity.type
_entity.pdbx_description
1 polymer ?
#
loop_
_entity_poly.entity_id
_entity_poly.type
_entity_poly.pdbx_seq_one_letter_code
_entity_poly.pdbx_strand_id
1 'polypeptide(L)'
;MVKVRKLVGANHHVTTAYSPWANGSIEVVNSMMLRATKALLSEWRLPGNQWPVVLTLVQGALYHQPSDRLGGVAPATAIGGFPASTPLSGIVHTVTKEVYEVDRLKNKRQMHVAEMHREVSATIEEKRAQALDRQNNKPGVKCPYFDAGDYMLVGLVVRRPTKLALH
;
A
#
# COMPACT_ATOMS: atom_id res chain seq x y z
N MET A 1 27.09 23.84 -18.45
CA MET A 1 25.77 24.08 -17.79
C MET A 1 25.54 25.52 -17.33
N VAL A 2 26.56 26.26 -16.86
CA VAL A 2 26.39 27.66 -16.37
C VAL A 2 25.85 28.63 -17.44
N LYS A 3 26.22 28.45 -18.71
CA LYS A 3 25.72 29.27 -19.84
C LYS A 3 24.23 29.09 -20.10
N VAL A 4 23.74 27.85 -20.11
CA VAL A 4 22.31 27.54 -20.30
C VAL A 4 21.47 28.05 -19.13
N ARG A 5 21.98 27.91 -17.89
CA ARG A 5 21.33 28.45 -16.69
C ARG A 5 21.06 29.95 -16.80
N LYS A 6 22.07 30.74 -17.19
CA LYS A 6 21.94 32.19 -17.34
C LYS A 6 20.95 32.58 -18.44
N LEU A 7 20.87 31.79 -19.51
CA LEU A 7 19.91 32.00 -20.60
C LEU A 7 18.46 31.73 -20.16
N VAL A 8 18.23 30.72 -19.32
CA VAL A 8 16.87 30.30 -18.89
C VAL A 8 16.46 30.97 -17.57
N GLY A 9 17.35 31.70 -16.91
CA GLY A 9 17.10 32.34 -15.60
C GLY A 9 16.91 31.36 -14.43
N ALA A 10 17.20 30.07 -14.63
CA ALA A 10 16.98 29.04 -13.61
C ALA A 10 18.02 29.08 -12.49
N ASN A 11 17.66 28.72 -11.26
CA ASN A 11 18.66 28.50 -10.20
C ASN A 11 19.15 27.04 -10.25
N HIS A 12 20.47 26.84 -10.27
CA HIS A 12 21.05 25.50 -10.31
C HIS A 12 21.41 25.09 -8.88
N HIS A 13 20.69 24.12 -8.34
CA HIS A 13 21.02 23.49 -7.06
C HIS A 13 21.82 22.21 -7.33
N VAL A 14 23.05 22.16 -6.82
CA VAL A 14 23.89 20.96 -6.86
C VAL A 14 23.92 20.35 -5.48
N THR A 15 23.56 19.08 -5.39
CA THR A 15 23.63 18.29 -4.17
C THR A 15 25.05 17.80 -3.92
N THR A 16 25.43 17.62 -2.66
CA THR A 16 26.71 17.01 -2.26
C THR A 16 26.93 15.66 -2.95
N ALA A 17 28.18 15.40 -3.33
CA ALA A 17 28.56 14.12 -3.92
C ALA A 17 28.23 12.96 -2.95
N TYR A 18 27.80 11.82 -3.52
CA TYR A 18 27.42 10.62 -2.77
C TYR A 18 26.33 10.82 -1.71
N SER A 19 25.49 11.85 -1.86
CA SER A 19 24.33 12.12 -1.00
C SER A 19 22.99 11.93 -1.74
N PRO A 20 22.66 10.71 -2.19
CA PRO A 20 21.43 10.42 -2.95
C PRO A 20 20.14 10.79 -2.20
N TRP A 21 20.14 10.63 -0.87
CA TRP A 21 18.99 10.93 -0.01
C TRP A 21 18.48 12.37 -0.13
N ALA A 22 19.35 13.34 -0.43
CA ALA A 22 18.95 14.74 -0.61
C ALA A 22 18.09 14.95 -1.86
N ASN A 23 18.16 14.05 -2.85
CA ASN A 23 17.26 14.01 -4.01
C ASN A 23 16.24 12.87 -3.95
N GLY A 24 15.96 12.33 -2.75
CA GLY A 24 15.19 11.11 -2.57
C GLY A 24 13.80 11.12 -3.22
N SER A 25 13.16 12.28 -3.36
CA SER A 25 11.88 12.38 -4.09
C SER A 25 12.01 12.00 -5.56
N ILE A 26 13.04 12.50 -6.25
CA ILE A 26 13.31 12.19 -7.65
C ILE A 26 13.74 10.73 -7.80
N GLU A 27 14.53 10.21 -6.85
CA GLU A 27 14.95 8.81 -6.87
C GLU A 27 13.78 7.83 -6.76
N VAL A 28 12.80 8.13 -5.91
CA VAL A 28 11.57 7.33 -5.80
C VAL A 28 10.78 7.36 -7.11
N VAL A 29 10.61 8.54 -7.72
CA VAL A 29 9.90 8.68 -9.01
C VAL A 29 10.64 7.93 -10.12
N ASN A 30 11.97 8.04 -10.19
CA ASN A 30 12.80 7.32 -11.16
C ASN A 30 12.70 5.81 -10.98
N SER A 31 12.66 5.32 -9.73
CA SER A 31 12.46 3.91 -9.42
C SER A 31 11.09 3.41 -9.90
N MET A 32 10.03 4.20 -9.69
CA MET A 32 8.69 3.90 -10.21
C MET A 32 8.65 3.87 -11.74
N MET A 33 9.23 4.87 -12.40
CA MET A 33 9.33 4.92 -13.86
C MET A 33 10.08 3.71 -14.41
N LEU A 34 11.22 3.35 -13.82
CA LEU A 34 12.02 2.21 -14.26
C LEU A 34 11.27 0.89 -14.08
N ARG A 35 10.58 0.71 -12.95
CA ARG A 35 9.78 -0.48 -12.66
C ARG A 35 8.62 -0.64 -13.65
N ALA A 36 7.86 0.43 -13.89
CA ALA A 36 6.75 0.44 -14.83
C ALA A 36 7.22 0.20 -16.28
N THR A 37 8.31 0.86 -16.69
CA THR A 37 8.91 0.68 -18.02
C THR A 37 9.37 -0.76 -18.24
N LYS A 38 10.07 -1.36 -17.27
CA LYS A 38 10.49 -2.76 -17.34
C LYS A 38 9.31 -3.72 -17.42
N ALA A 39 8.25 -3.46 -16.64
CA ALA A 39 7.04 -4.28 -16.65
C ALA A 39 6.35 -4.24 -18.03
N LEU A 40 6.13 -3.05 -18.59
CA LEU A 40 5.50 -2.90 -19.91
C LEU A 40 6.33 -3.48 -21.04
N LEU A 41 7.65 -3.28 -21.03
CA LEU A 41 8.55 -3.91 -22.01
C LEU A 41 8.47 -5.44 -21.94
N SER A 42 8.42 -6.00 -20.73
CA SER A 42 8.27 -7.44 -20.54
C SER A 42 6.91 -7.95 -21.01
N GLU A 43 5.84 -7.21 -20.74
CA GLU A 43 4.48 -7.58 -21.12
C GLU A 43 4.28 -7.53 -22.64
N TRP A 44 4.79 -6.49 -23.29
CA TRP A 44 4.69 -6.31 -24.74
C TRP A 44 5.79 -7.07 -25.51
N ARG A 45 6.64 -7.84 -24.82
CA ARG A 45 7.77 -8.59 -25.38
C ARG A 45 8.68 -7.73 -26.24
N LEU A 46 8.88 -6.48 -25.83
CA LEU A 46 9.74 -5.54 -26.53
C LEU A 46 11.18 -5.63 -26.01
N PRO A 47 12.17 -5.49 -26.89
CA PRO A 47 13.56 -5.37 -26.47
C PRO A 47 13.78 -4.08 -25.70
N GLY A 48 14.73 -4.09 -24.76
CA GLY A 48 14.98 -2.96 -23.86
C GLY A 48 15.39 -1.65 -24.56
N ASN A 49 15.90 -1.72 -25.79
CA ASN A 49 16.21 -0.55 -26.61
C ASN A 49 14.98 0.20 -27.13
N GLN A 50 13.79 -0.41 -27.07
CA GLN A 50 12.52 0.20 -27.47
C GLN A 50 11.75 0.84 -26.29
N TRP A 51 12.43 1.06 -25.16
CA TRP A 51 11.86 1.77 -24.00
C TRP A 51 11.21 3.14 -24.31
N PRO A 52 11.63 3.94 -25.33
CA PRO A 52 10.96 5.21 -25.62
C PRO A 52 9.50 5.04 -26.03
N VAL A 53 9.13 3.89 -26.61
CA VAL A 53 7.76 3.58 -27.05
C VAL A 53 6.79 3.55 -25.87
N VAL A 54 7.23 3.02 -24.72
CA VAL A 54 6.39 2.90 -23.52
C VAL A 54 6.52 4.09 -22.58
N LEU A 55 7.50 4.97 -22.80
CA LEU A 55 7.81 6.08 -21.88
C LEU A 55 6.62 7.02 -21.69
N THR A 56 6.00 7.47 -22.78
CA THR A 56 4.87 8.41 -22.73
C THR A 56 3.68 7.80 -22.03
N LEU A 57 3.46 6.49 -22.19
CA LEU A 57 2.39 5.76 -21.50
C LEU A 57 2.65 5.71 -20.00
N VAL A 58 3.88 5.38 -19.58
CA VAL A 58 4.27 5.36 -18.16
C VAL A 58 4.16 6.76 -17.54
N GLN A 59 4.64 7.79 -18.24
CA GLN A 59 4.57 9.17 -17.77
C GLN A 59 3.11 9.62 -17.60
N GLY A 60 2.25 9.36 -18.59
CA GLY A 60 0.83 9.67 -18.51
C GLY A 60 0.14 8.94 -17.36
N ALA A 61 0.41 7.64 -17.21
CA ALA A 61 -0.14 6.84 -16.12
C ALA A 61 0.26 7.38 -14.74
N LEU A 62 1.55 7.66 -14.53
CA LEU A 62 2.04 8.21 -13.25
C LEU A 62 1.54 9.63 -12.98
N TYR A 63 1.37 10.46 -14.02
CA TYR A 63 0.86 11.82 -13.88
C TYR A 63 -0.61 11.85 -13.43
N HIS A 64 -1.41 10.88 -13.88
CA HIS A 64 -2.82 10.76 -13.50
C HIS A 64 -3.09 9.83 -12.32
N GLN A 65 -2.07 9.16 -11.79
CA GLN A 65 -2.25 8.26 -10.64
C GLN A 65 -2.25 9.05 -9.33
N PRO A 66 -3.22 8.79 -8.43
CA PRO A 66 -3.18 9.25 -7.04
C PRO A 66 -1.86 8.94 -6.35
N SER A 67 -1.30 9.92 -5.63
CA SER A 67 -0.07 9.75 -4.85
C SER A 67 -0.31 9.99 -3.37
N ASP A 68 0.10 9.05 -2.52
CA ASP A 68 0.02 9.20 -1.06
C ASP A 68 0.79 10.43 -0.56
N ARG A 69 1.88 10.80 -1.23
CA ARG A 69 2.68 12.00 -0.90
C ARG A 69 1.92 13.30 -1.14
N LEU A 70 0.91 13.27 -2.02
CA LEU A 70 0.02 14.39 -2.33
C LEU A 70 -1.34 14.22 -1.63
N GLY A 71 -1.43 13.41 -0.57
CA GLY A 71 -2.69 13.18 0.14
C GLY A 71 -3.72 12.40 -0.66
N GLY A 72 -3.27 11.53 -1.58
CA GLY A 72 -4.16 10.77 -2.47
C GLY A 72 -4.60 11.57 -3.71
N VAL A 73 -4.06 12.76 -3.94
CA VAL A 73 -4.32 13.55 -5.15
C VAL A 73 -3.31 13.17 -6.24
N ALA A 74 -3.75 13.11 -7.50
CA ALA A 74 -2.85 12.87 -8.61
C ALA A 74 -2.05 14.14 -8.96
N PRO A 75 -0.80 14.01 -9.45
CA PRO A 75 -0.01 15.15 -9.93
C PRO A 75 -0.74 16.03 -10.96
N ALA A 76 -1.50 15.42 -11.87
CA ALA A 76 -2.35 16.10 -12.85
C ALA A 76 -3.31 17.11 -12.20
N THR A 77 -3.91 16.74 -11.09
CA THR A 77 -4.86 17.58 -10.36
C THR A 77 -4.14 18.57 -9.47
N ALA A 78 -3.08 18.17 -8.79
CA ALA A 78 -2.32 19.04 -7.91
C ALA A 78 -1.59 20.17 -8.66
N ILE A 79 -1.04 19.89 -9.84
CA ILE A 79 -0.25 20.83 -10.63
C ILE A 79 -1.13 21.52 -11.69
N GLY A 80 -1.96 20.74 -12.38
CA GLY A 80 -2.76 21.22 -13.51
C GLY A 80 -4.14 21.76 -13.14
N GLY A 81 -4.65 21.46 -11.94
CA GLY A 81 -5.98 21.91 -11.49
C GLY A 81 -7.18 21.21 -12.16
N PHE A 82 -6.94 20.23 -13.04
CA PHE A 82 -7.99 19.45 -13.70
C PHE A 82 -8.14 18.05 -13.09
N PRO A 83 -9.33 17.42 -13.22
CA PRO A 83 -9.55 16.07 -12.70
C PRO A 83 -8.59 15.07 -13.36
N ALA A 84 -8.03 14.18 -12.54
CA ALA A 84 -7.17 13.11 -13.03
C ALA A 84 -7.99 12.11 -13.85
N SER A 85 -7.57 11.85 -15.09
CA SER A 85 -8.19 10.83 -15.93
C SER A 85 -7.56 9.47 -15.63
N THR A 86 -8.32 8.55 -15.04
CA THR A 86 -7.84 7.19 -14.86
C THR A 86 -8.05 6.41 -16.17
N PRO A 87 -7.05 5.66 -16.67
CA PRO A 87 -7.22 4.85 -17.89
C PRO A 87 -8.19 3.68 -17.69
N LEU A 88 -8.57 3.38 -16.45
CA LEU A 88 -9.52 2.34 -16.09
C LEU A 88 -10.71 2.96 -15.35
N SER A 89 -11.44 3.85 -16.03
CA SER A 89 -12.63 4.50 -15.46
C SER A 89 -13.84 3.59 -15.44
N GLY A 90 -13.94 2.64 -16.38
CA GLY A 90 -15.05 1.70 -16.48
C GLY A 90 -14.64 0.34 -17.02
N ILE A 91 -15.28 -0.71 -16.52
CA ILE A 91 -15.23 -2.07 -17.06
C ILE A 91 -16.54 -2.32 -17.76
N VAL A 92 -16.48 -2.67 -19.05
CA VAL A 92 -17.67 -3.10 -19.79
C VAL A 92 -17.87 -4.58 -19.53
N HIS A 93 -19.03 -4.95 -18.99
CA HIS A 93 -19.39 -6.35 -18.84
C HIS A 93 -19.70 -6.95 -20.22
N THR A 94 -18.96 -7.99 -20.60
CA THR A 94 -18.97 -8.54 -21.97
C THR A 94 -20.33 -9.11 -22.39
N VAL A 95 -21.16 -9.54 -21.44
CA VAL A 95 -22.46 -10.17 -21.69
C VAL A 95 -23.62 -9.19 -21.57
N THR A 96 -23.68 -8.41 -20.49
CA THR A 96 -24.79 -7.45 -20.25
C THR A 96 -24.56 -6.10 -20.93
N LYS A 97 -23.35 -5.85 -21.45
CA LYS A 97 -22.90 -4.57 -22.04
C LYS A 97 -23.01 -3.37 -21.09
N GLU A 98 -23.18 -3.62 -19.80
CA GLU A 98 -23.22 -2.58 -18.79
C GLU A 98 -21.82 -2.05 -18.49
N VAL A 99 -21.70 -0.74 -18.25
CA VAL A 99 -20.45 -0.10 -17.86
C VAL A 99 -20.42 0.03 -16.35
N TYR A 100 -19.50 -0.69 -15.72
CA TYR A 100 -19.25 -0.60 -14.28
C TYR A 100 -18.09 0.35 -14.03
N GLU A 101 -18.33 1.48 -13.36
CA GLU A 101 -17.25 2.34 -12.89
C GLU A 101 -16.35 1.60 -11.89
N VAL A 102 -15.04 1.72 -12.06
CA VAL A 102 -14.06 1.02 -11.23
C VAL A 102 -14.09 1.50 -9.78
N ASP A 103 -14.36 2.79 -9.55
CA ASP A 103 -14.45 3.33 -8.19
C ASP A 103 -15.64 2.76 -7.41
N ARG A 104 -16.77 2.50 -8.11
CA ARG A 104 -17.90 1.78 -7.51
C ARG A 104 -17.52 0.35 -7.12
N LEU A 105 -16.72 -0.34 -7.93
CA LEU A 105 -16.25 -1.70 -7.62
C LEU A 105 -15.24 -1.74 -6.47
N LYS A 106 -14.33 -0.78 -6.38
CA LYS A 106 -13.41 -0.64 -5.25
C LYS A 106 -14.17 -0.45 -3.94
N ASN A 107 -15.12 0.50 -3.92
CA ASN A 107 -15.93 0.78 -2.73
C ASN A 107 -16.76 -0.42 -2.30
N LYS A 108 -17.42 -1.10 -3.25
CA LYS A 108 -18.14 -2.35 -2.97
C LYS A 108 -17.22 -3.40 -2.35
N ARG A 109 -16.04 -3.63 -2.93
CA ARG A 109 -15.08 -4.63 -2.43
C ARG A 109 -14.62 -4.31 -1.01
N GLN A 110 -14.32 -3.03 -0.74
CA GLN A 110 -13.90 -2.58 0.58
C GLN A 110 -14.99 -2.78 1.63
N MET A 111 -16.25 -2.48 1.29
CA MET A 111 -17.40 -2.71 2.18
C MET A 111 -17.59 -4.20 2.48
N HIS A 112 -17.55 -5.06 1.46
CA HIS A 112 -17.71 -6.51 1.67
C HIS A 112 -16.58 -7.10 2.53
N VAL A 113 -15.35 -6.63 2.35
CA VAL A 113 -14.22 -7.06 3.19
C VAL A 113 -14.39 -6.56 4.62
N ALA A 114 -14.84 -5.32 4.83
CA ALA A 114 -15.11 -4.79 6.17
C ALA A 114 -16.25 -5.56 6.87
N GLU A 115 -17.30 -5.92 6.14
CA GLU A 115 -18.42 -6.73 6.63
C GLU A 115 -17.94 -8.13 7.02
N MET A 116 -17.18 -8.79 6.15
CA MET A 116 -16.55 -10.09 6.45
C MET A 116 -15.68 -10.02 7.71
N HIS A 117 -14.83 -8.99 7.86
CA HIS A 117 -14.01 -8.82 9.05
C HIS A 117 -14.85 -8.62 10.31
N ARG A 118 -15.99 -7.92 10.21
CA ARG A 118 -16.93 -7.74 11.32
C ARG A 118 -17.55 -9.06 11.74
N GLU A 119 -18.04 -9.85 10.78
CA GLU A 119 -18.61 -11.18 11.05
C GLU A 119 -17.58 -12.13 11.66
N VAL A 120 -16.38 -12.21 11.06
CA VAL A 120 -15.29 -13.05 11.57
C VAL A 120 -14.90 -12.65 12.98
N SER A 121 -14.84 -11.34 13.28
CA SER A 121 -14.53 -10.86 14.64
C SER A 121 -15.61 -11.28 15.64
N ALA A 122 -16.89 -11.17 15.27
CA ALA A 122 -18.00 -11.62 16.11
C ALA A 122 -17.95 -13.14 16.36
N THR A 123 -17.70 -13.94 15.32
CA THR A 123 -17.56 -15.40 15.47
C THR A 123 -16.35 -15.80 16.32
N ILE A 124 -15.23 -15.08 16.20
CA ILE A 124 -14.05 -15.30 17.05
C ILE A 124 -14.39 -15.02 18.51
N GLU A 125 -15.09 -13.92 18.78
CA GLU A 125 -15.47 -13.55 20.14
C GLU A 125 -16.46 -14.54 20.74
N GLU A 126 -17.44 -15.00 19.97
CA GLU A 126 -18.37 -16.04 20.39
C GLU A 126 -17.65 -17.35 20.71
N LYS A 127 -16.71 -17.78 19.85
CA LYS A 127 -15.90 -18.99 20.11
C LYS A 127 -15.01 -18.83 21.34
N ARG A 128 -14.49 -17.62 21.61
CA ARG A 128 -13.73 -17.33 22.83
C ARG A 128 -14.60 -17.43 24.07
N ALA A 129 -15.79 -16.83 24.06
CA ALA A 129 -16.76 -16.94 25.16
C ALA A 129 -17.13 -18.40 25.43
N GLN A 130 -17.45 -19.18 24.39
CA GLN A 130 -17.73 -20.61 24.53
C GLN A 130 -16.53 -21.40 25.08
N ALA A 131 -15.30 -21.05 24.70
CA ALA A 131 -14.10 -21.69 25.23
C ALA A 131 -13.89 -21.37 26.72
N LEU A 132 -14.14 -20.14 27.14
CA LEU A 132 -14.11 -19.71 28.54
C LEU A 132 -15.19 -20.44 29.36
N ASP A 133 -16.42 -20.50 28.87
CA ASP A 133 -17.52 -21.21 29.54
C ASP A 133 -17.22 -22.70 29.71
N ARG A 134 -16.69 -23.35 28.66
CA ARG A 134 -16.24 -24.75 28.74
C ARG A 134 -15.12 -24.93 29.76
N GLN A 135 -14.22 -23.96 29.91
CA GLN A 135 -13.15 -24.02 30.89
C GLN A 135 -13.69 -23.85 32.31
N ASN A 136 -14.58 -22.88 32.54
CA ASN A 136 -15.18 -22.61 33.85
C ASN A 136 -16.07 -23.76 34.34
N ASN A 137 -16.75 -24.46 33.42
CA ASN A 137 -17.62 -25.59 33.74
C ASN A 137 -16.87 -26.92 33.96
N LYS A 138 -15.54 -26.96 33.81
CA LYS A 138 -14.77 -28.19 34.08
C LYS A 138 -14.64 -28.42 35.59
N PRO A 139 -15.00 -29.61 36.09
CA PRO A 139 -14.85 -29.93 37.51
C PRO A 139 -13.37 -29.88 37.90
N GLY A 140 -13.05 -29.11 38.96
CA GLY A 140 -11.68 -28.92 39.46
C GLY A 140 -10.97 -27.64 38.98
N VAL A 141 -11.60 -26.83 38.13
CA VAL A 141 -11.06 -25.51 37.75
C VAL A 141 -11.39 -24.49 38.84
N LYS A 142 -10.40 -24.15 39.68
CA LYS A 142 -10.48 -22.95 40.54
C LYS A 142 -10.09 -21.75 39.70
N CYS A 143 -11.01 -20.79 39.53
CA CYS A 143 -10.63 -19.44 39.15
C CYS A 143 -9.63 -18.94 40.19
N PRO A 144 -8.39 -18.59 39.80
CA PRO A 144 -7.49 -17.97 40.75
C PRO A 144 -8.02 -16.56 41.04
N TYR A 145 -7.97 -16.14 42.31
CA TYR A 145 -8.31 -14.78 42.70
C TYR A 145 -7.20 -13.86 42.20
N PHE A 146 -7.54 -13.04 41.21
CA PHE A 146 -6.64 -12.02 40.66
C PHE A 146 -7.38 -10.69 40.61
N ASP A 147 -6.72 -9.62 41.03
CA ASP A 147 -7.23 -8.27 40.97
C ASP A 147 -6.36 -7.37 40.07
N ALA A 148 -6.92 -6.25 39.63
CA ALA A 148 -6.22 -5.28 38.78
C ALA A 148 -5.02 -4.69 39.56
N GLY A 149 -3.80 -5.12 39.19
CA GLY A 149 -2.56 -4.75 39.88
C GLY A 149 -1.69 -5.93 40.27
N ASP A 150 -2.22 -7.16 40.20
CA ASP A 150 -1.45 -8.38 40.44
C ASP A 150 -0.52 -8.69 39.25
N TYR A 151 0.75 -8.95 39.56
CA TYR A 151 1.74 -9.36 38.57
C TYR A 151 1.84 -10.88 38.54
N MET A 152 1.71 -11.48 37.35
CA MET A 152 1.84 -12.93 37.15
C MET A 152 2.96 -13.27 36.19
N LEU A 153 3.61 -14.41 36.46
CA LEU A 153 4.58 -15.00 35.56
C LEU A 153 3.85 -15.81 34.49
N VAL A 154 3.94 -15.37 33.23
CA VAL A 154 3.38 -16.10 32.09
C VAL A 154 4.49 -16.95 31.46
N GLY A 155 4.38 -18.28 31.62
CA GLY A 155 5.24 -19.23 30.92
C GLY A 155 4.81 -19.39 29.47
N LEU A 156 5.49 -18.71 28.54
CA LEU A 156 5.30 -18.91 27.10
C LEU A 156 6.33 -19.93 26.60
N VAL A 157 5.84 -21.04 26.03
CA VAL A 157 6.73 -22.01 25.35
C VAL A 157 7.13 -21.42 24.00
N VAL A 158 8.27 -20.73 23.98
CA VAL A 158 8.81 -20.16 22.74
C VAL A 158 9.55 -21.26 21.98
N ARG A 159 9.02 -21.67 20.83
CA ARG A 159 9.62 -22.72 19.96
C ARG A 159 10.98 -22.34 19.37
N ARG A 160 11.43 -21.09 19.50
CA ARG A 160 12.76 -20.62 19.07
C ARG A 160 13.35 -19.70 20.15
N PRO A 161 14.60 -19.91 20.58
CA PRO A 161 15.20 -19.07 21.61
C PRO A 161 15.37 -17.64 21.10
N THR A 162 14.79 -16.68 21.81
CA THR A 162 15.07 -15.25 21.61
C THR A 162 16.17 -14.80 22.57
N LYS A 163 16.85 -13.69 22.25
CA LYS A 163 18.00 -13.12 22.97
C LYS A 163 17.77 -12.81 24.47
N LEU A 164 16.55 -13.03 24.99
CA LEU A 164 16.16 -12.82 26.38
C LEU A 164 15.92 -14.14 27.14
N ALA A 165 16.19 -15.30 26.52
CA ALA A 165 16.20 -16.57 27.24
C ALA A 165 17.42 -16.60 28.17
N LEU A 166 17.18 -16.53 29.48
CA LEU A 166 18.21 -16.73 30.51
C LEU A 166 18.71 -18.19 30.43
N HIS A 167 20.04 -18.33 30.41
CA HIS A 167 20.75 -19.60 30.48
C HIS A 167 20.57 -20.28 31.84
#